data_AF-A0A349M822-F1
#
_entry.id   AF-A0A349M822-F1
#
_cell.length_a   1.000
_cell.length_b   1.000
_cell.length_c   1.000
_cell.angle_alpha   90.00
_cell.angle_beta   90.00
_cell.angle_gamma   90.00
#
_symmetry.space_group_name_H-M   'P 1'
#
loop_
_entity.id
_entity.type
_entity.pdbx_description
1 polymer ?
#
loop_
_entity_poly.entity_id
_entity_poly.type
_entity_poly.pdbx_seq_one_letter_code
_entity_poly.pdbx_strand_id
1 'polypeptide(L)' 'MKNPMVYYAVIGIGIIGLVAGGILLATATNASPHHISSYAALGVGALLVIAGVVGMFVMKPKAAK' A
#
# COMPACT_ATOMS: atom_id res chain seq x y z
N MET A 1 -2.06 -21.52 -2.89
CA MET A 1 -3.04 -21.37 -1.79
C MET A 1 -3.74 -20.02 -1.98
N LYS A 2 -4.98 -20.00 -2.50
CA LYS A 2 -5.75 -18.76 -2.75
C LYS A 2 -6.43 -18.33 -1.45
N ASN A 3 -5.65 -17.83 -0.48
CA ASN A 3 -6.20 -17.34 0.77
C ASN A 3 -6.53 -15.85 0.61
N PRO A 4 -7.83 -15.46 0.63
CA PRO A 4 -8.23 -14.06 0.51
C PRO A 4 -7.61 -13.18 1.61
N MET A 5 -7.27 -13.78 2.76
CA MET A 5 -6.53 -13.11 3.83
C MET A 5 -5.20 -12.50 3.39
N VAL A 6 -4.49 -13.09 2.42
CA VAL A 6 -3.20 -12.54 1.95
C VAL A 6 -3.41 -11.22 1.21
N TYR A 7 -4.48 -11.09 0.42
CA TYR A 7 -4.79 -9.84 -0.26
C TYR A 7 -5.17 -8.74 0.72
N TYR A 8 -5.98 -9.05 1.72
CA TYR A 8 -6.32 -8.09 2.77
C TYR A 8 -5.08 -7.66 3.58
N ALA A 9 -4.17 -8.59 3.88
CA ALA A 9 -2.92 -8.26 4.56
C ALA A 9 -2.02 -7.34 3.71
N VAL A 10 -1.89 -7.61 2.41
CA VAL A 10 -1.11 -6.77 1.47
C VAL A 10 -1.71 -5.37 1.35
N ILE A 11 -3.04 -5.26 1.23
CA ILE A 11 -3.75 -3.98 1.19
C ILE A 11 -3.56 -3.23 2.51
N GLY A 12 -3.68 -3.91 3.65
CA GLY A 12 -3.46 -3.31 4.97
C GLY A 12 -2.06 -2.73 5.14
N ILE A 13 -1.02 -3.47 4.72
CA ILE A 13 0.37 -2.99 4.73
C ILE A 13 0.52 -1.78 3.79
N GLY A 14 -0.11 -1.81 2.61
CA GLY A 14 -0.11 -0.69 1.67
C GLY A 14 -0.72 0.59 2.24
N ILE A 15 -1.85 0.47 2.97
CA ILE A 15 -2.48 1.62 3.64
C ILE A 15 -1.58 2.17 4.75
N ILE A 16 -0.94 1.32 5.56
CA ILE A 16 0.01 1.76 6.58
C ILE A 16 1.17 2.52 5.94
N GLY A 17 1.69 2.04 4.80
CA GLY A 17 2.72 2.72 4.02
C GLY A 17 2.28 4.09 3.49
N LEU A 18 1.03 4.21 2.99
CA LEU A 18 0.46 5.49 2.56
C LEU A 18 0.32 6.48 3.71
N VAL A 19 -0.16 6.03 4.88
CA VAL A 19 -0.32 6.88 6.06
C VAL A 19 1.05 7.34 6.58
N ALA A 20 2.01 6.43 6.71
CA ALA A 20 3.37 6.76 7.15
C ALA A 20 4.06 7.72 6.16
N GLY A 21 3.95 7.46 4.85
CA GLY A 21 4.49 8.34 3.80
C GLY A 21 3.83 9.72 3.79
N GLY A 22 2.51 9.79 4.03
CA GLY A 22 1.77 11.04 4.16
C GLY A 22 2.19 11.85 5.39
N ILE A 23 2.37 11.19 6.54
CA ILE A 23 2.87 11.83 7.77
C ILE A 23 4.28 12.37 7.56
N LEU A 24 5.19 11.56 6.99
CA LEU A 24 6.56 11.99 6.70
C LEU A 24 6.62 13.12 5.67
N LEU A 25 5.66 13.19 4.73
CA LEU A 25 5.57 14.30 3.79
C LEU A 25 5.03 15.57 4.45
N ALA A 26 4.05 15.44 5.34
CA ALA A 26 3.45 16.56 6.07
C ALA A 26 4.37 17.16 7.14
N THR A 27 5.26 16.34 7.74
CA THR A 27 6.25 16.78 8.71
C THR A 27 7.61 17.13 8.07
N ALA A 28 7.74 16.99 6.75
CA ALA A 28 8.93 17.41 6.04
C ALA A 28 9.10 18.93 6.14
N THR A 29 10.16 19.36 6.81
CA THR A 29 10.55 20.76 6.94
C THR A 29 11.89 20.99 6.25
N ASN A 30 12.22 22.23 5.90
CA ASN A 30 13.49 22.57 5.23
C ASN A 30 14.75 22.12 6.01
N ALA A 31 14.63 21.85 7.31
CA ALA A 31 15.71 21.36 8.18
C ALA A 31 15.88 19.83 8.18
N SER A 32 14.87 19.06 7.75
CA SER A 32 14.95 17.61 7.60
C SER A 32 14.19 17.19 6.34
N PRO A 33 14.86 17.23 5.17
CA PRO A 33 14.24 16.98 3.87
C PRO A 33 13.98 15.47 3.70
N HIS A 34 12.88 14.98 4.27
CA HIS A 34 12.43 13.60 4.09
C HIS A 34 11.74 13.37 2.74
N HIS A 35 11.75 14.35 1.82
CA HIS A 35 11.00 14.30 0.56
C HIS A 35 11.20 12.99 -0.21
N ILE A 36 12.44 12.51 -0.33
CA ILE A 36 12.74 11.26 -1.05
C ILE A 36 12.15 10.03 -0.35
N SER A 37 12.29 9.91 0.98
CA SER A 37 11.72 8.77 1.70
C SER A 37 10.19 8.82 1.76
N SER A 38 9.61 10.03 1.80
CA SER A 38 8.16 10.23 1.79
C SER A 38 7.56 9.86 0.45
N TYR A 39 8.16 10.28 -0.67
CA TYR A 39 7.72 9.87 -2.01
C TYR A 39 7.91 8.38 -2.26
N ALA A 40 9.01 7.78 -1.76
CA ALA A 40 9.22 6.35 -1.84
C ALA A 40 8.17 5.58 -1.02
N ALA A 41 7.88 6.00 0.21
CA ALA A 41 6.86 5.38 1.05
C ALA A 41 5.44 5.50 0.46
N LEU A 42 5.09 6.68 -0.08
CA LEU A 42 3.82 6.90 -0.77
C LEU A 42 3.72 6.04 -2.05
N GLY A 43 4.79 5.98 -2.85
CA GLY A 43 4.83 5.19 -4.07
C GLY A 43 4.70 3.68 -3.80
N VAL A 44 5.47 3.15 -2.86
CA VAL A 44 5.41 1.73 -2.47
C VAL A 44 4.06 1.39 -1.84
N GLY A 45 3.52 2.26 -0.97
CA GLY A 45 2.20 2.09 -0.37
C GLY A 45 1.08 2.05 -1.42
N ALA A 46 1.08 3.01 -2.36
CA ALA A 46 0.12 3.04 -3.46
C ALA A 46 0.22 1.79 -4.35
N LEU A 47 1.42 1.36 -4.71
CA LEU A 47 1.64 0.15 -5.51
C LEU A 47 1.13 -1.10 -4.81
N LEU A 48 1.35 -1.24 -3.50
CA LEU A 48 0.85 -2.38 -2.72
C LEU A 48 -0.68 -2.39 -2.64
N VAL A 49 -1.32 -1.24 -2.44
CA VAL A 49 -2.80 -1.14 -2.46
C VAL A 49 -3.34 -1.50 -3.83
N ILE A 50 -2.79 -0.94 -4.91
CA ILE A 50 -3.23 -1.21 -6.28
C ILE A 50 -3.01 -2.69 -6.63
N ALA A 51 -1.83 -3.24 -6.37
CA ALA A 51 -1.53 -4.65 -6.64
C ALA A 51 -2.42 -5.59 -5.81
N GLY A 52 -2.70 -5.25 -4.54
CA GLY A 52 -3.62 -5.99 -3.69
C GLY A 52 -5.05 -6.01 -4.23
N VAL A 53 -5.58 -4.84 -4.62
CA VAL A 53 -6.93 -4.69 -5.18
C VAL A 53 -7.03 -5.38 -6.54
N VAL A 54 -6.11 -5.09 -7.47
CA VAL A 54 -6.08 -5.72 -8.80
C VAL A 54 -5.91 -7.23 -8.68
N GLY A 55 -5.02 -7.70 -7.82
CA GLY A 55 -4.85 -9.12 -7.53
C GLY A 55 -6.16 -9.78 -7.06
N MET A 56 -6.93 -9.10 -6.22
CA MET A 56 -8.22 -9.58 -5.73
C MET A 56 -9.28 -9.66 -6.85
N PHE A 57 -9.32 -8.69 -7.77
CA PHE A 57 -10.26 -8.67 -8.90
C PHE A 57 -9.87 -9.63 -10.03
N VAL A 58 -8.59 -9.68 -10.39
CA VAL A 58 -8.04 -10.56 -11.46
C VAL A 58 -8.06 -12.01 -10.99
N MET A 59 -7.71 -12.26 -9.73
CA MET A 59 -7.76 -13.61 -9.16
C MET A 59 -9.14 -13.95 -8.59
N LYS A 60 -10.22 -13.29 -9.05
CA LYS A 60 -11.62 -13.63 -8.76
C LYS A 60 -11.68 -15.12 -8.41
N PRO A 61 -11.89 -15.49 -7.14
CA PRO A 61 -12.14 -16.87 -6.85
C PRO A 61 -13.29 -17.25 -7.77
N LYS A 62 -13.19 -18.39 -8.45
CA LYS A 62 -14.42 -19.16 -8.69
C LYS A 62 -15.07 -19.18 -7.31
N ALA A 63 -16.04 -18.29 -7.07
CA ALA A 63 -16.89 -18.38 -5.91
C ALA A 63 -17.41 -19.80 -6.01
N ALA A 64 -16.91 -20.65 -5.10
CA ALA A 64 -17.21 -22.05 -5.09
C ALA A 64 -18.74 -22.13 -5.12
N LYS A 65 -19.27 -22.69 -6.20
CA LYS A 65 -20.66 -23.10 -6.26
C LYS A 65 -20.85 -24.24 -5.27
#